data_AF-A0A957DGZ7-F1
#
_entry.id   AF-A0A957DGZ7-F1
#
_cell.length_a   1.000
_cell.length_b   1.000
_cell.length_c   1.000
_cell.angle_alpha   90.00
_cell.angle_beta   90.00
_cell.angle_gamma   90.00
#
_symmetry.space_group_name_H-M   'P 1'
#
loop_
_entity.id
_entity.type
_entity.pdbx_description
1 polymer ?
#
loop_
_entity_poly.entity_id
_entity_poly.type
_entity_poly.pdbx_seq_one_letter_code
_entity_poly.pdbx_strand_id
1 'polypeptide(L)'
;LIVTGPVRAAWRRAQVVPDPPLPLLLALAYTLALLTFLTFFTNVFTMAYPQMAAGAGEELGIGAILLQASLLTGFILFVLRRWQLPMGSFTLIFTLVFTGMAVITDEYRFIPVMTLGGIVADVLNEYWQPGRVVSRRTRWFAFVVPAFLYAAYFLTLFLTGGVAWTIHLWAGGIFLAGMMGTLTSYLLWPPTQPETPDGSGKTSPASPPDS
;
A
#
# COMPACT_ATOMS: atom_id res chain seq x y z
N LEU A 1 -20.27 11.13 -18.37
CA LEU A 1 -19.10 10.72 -19.20
C LEU A 1 -17.91 11.69 -19.19
N ILE A 2 -17.92 12.77 -18.37
CA ILE A 2 -16.78 13.70 -18.25
C ILE A 2 -15.82 13.29 -17.11
N VAL A 3 -16.35 12.79 -15.99
CA VAL A 3 -15.55 12.44 -14.78
C VAL A 3 -14.71 11.17 -14.97
N THR A 4 -15.20 10.19 -15.74
CA THR A 4 -14.46 8.94 -16.00
C THR A 4 -13.50 9.01 -17.18
N GLY A 5 -13.56 10.10 -17.97
CA GLY A 5 -12.72 10.31 -19.16
C GLY A 5 -11.21 10.25 -18.87
N PRO A 6 -10.71 10.96 -17.84
CA PRO A 6 -9.29 10.93 -17.46
C PRO A 6 -8.84 9.55 -17.01
N VAL A 7 -9.65 8.86 -16.19
CA VAL A 7 -9.36 7.51 -15.71
C VAL A 7 -9.34 6.50 -16.87
N ARG A 8 -10.31 6.58 -17.80
CA ARG A 8 -10.34 5.73 -19.02
C ARG A 8 -9.20 6.01 -19.98
N ALA A 9 -8.80 7.28 -20.12
CA ALA A 9 -7.67 7.66 -20.97
C ALA A 9 -6.34 7.19 -20.38
N ALA A 10 -6.16 7.29 -19.06
CA ALA A 10 -5.03 6.71 -18.35
C ALA A 10 -5.04 5.17 -18.41
N TRP A 11 -6.21 4.55 -18.46
CA TRP A 11 -6.37 3.10 -18.65
C TRP A 11 -5.93 2.63 -20.05
N ARG A 12 -5.79 3.51 -21.05
CA ARG A 12 -5.34 3.12 -22.40
C ARG A 12 -3.88 3.47 -22.69
N ARG A 13 -3.17 4.14 -21.77
CA ARG A 13 -1.77 4.55 -21.95
C ARG A 13 -0.79 3.56 -21.33
N ALA A 14 0.48 3.73 -21.72
CA ALA A 14 1.64 3.01 -21.22
C ALA A 14 1.69 3.01 -19.67
N GLN A 15 2.32 1.97 -19.10
CA GLN A 15 2.44 1.79 -17.65
C GLN A 15 3.12 2.98 -16.93
N VAL A 16 3.94 3.79 -17.62
CA VAL A 16 4.59 4.98 -17.04
C VAL A 16 3.80 6.24 -17.39
N VAL A 17 3.46 7.04 -16.39
CA VAL A 17 2.74 8.31 -16.55
C VAL A 17 3.60 9.45 -15.98
N PRO A 18 4.43 10.12 -16.81
CA PRO A 18 5.36 11.16 -16.34
C PRO A 18 4.64 12.36 -15.70
N ASP A 19 3.54 12.79 -16.32
CA ASP A 19 2.68 13.88 -15.84
C ASP A 19 1.26 13.35 -15.62
N PRO A 20 0.97 12.78 -14.44
CA PRO A 20 -0.37 12.30 -14.14
C PRO A 20 -1.33 13.49 -14.13
N PRO A 21 -2.43 13.44 -14.90
CA PRO A 21 -3.39 14.54 -14.91
C PRO A 21 -3.99 14.66 -13.50
N LEU A 22 -4.13 15.89 -12.98
CA LEU A 22 -4.71 16.15 -11.66
C LEU A 22 -6.00 15.35 -11.37
N PRO A 23 -6.95 15.20 -12.32
CA PRO A 23 -8.13 14.35 -12.14
C PRO A 23 -7.83 12.89 -11.78
N LEU A 24 -6.72 12.30 -12.25
CA LEU A 24 -6.31 10.94 -11.88
C LEU A 24 -5.90 10.89 -10.40
N LEU A 25 -5.04 11.82 -9.97
CA LEU A 25 -4.60 11.89 -8.58
C LEU A 25 -5.77 12.15 -7.63
N LEU A 26 -6.70 13.03 -8.03
CA LEU A 26 -7.93 13.29 -7.27
C LEU A 26 -8.85 12.07 -7.22
N ALA A 27 -8.99 11.31 -8.32
CA ALA A 27 -9.78 10.09 -8.31
C ALA A 27 -9.15 8.99 -7.41
N LEU A 28 -7.82 8.87 -7.44
CA LEU A 28 -7.09 7.96 -6.56
C LEU A 28 -7.22 8.37 -5.09
N ALA A 29 -7.07 9.67 -4.79
CA ALA A 29 -7.29 10.22 -3.46
C ALA A 29 -8.74 10.01 -2.99
N TYR A 30 -9.73 10.24 -3.85
CA TYR A 30 -11.13 9.98 -3.54
C TYR A 30 -11.39 8.49 -3.27
N THR A 31 -10.76 7.59 -4.03
CA THR A 31 -10.89 6.14 -3.81
C THR A 31 -10.32 5.75 -2.44
N LEU A 32 -9.14 6.26 -2.10
CA LEU A 32 -8.53 6.02 -0.80
C LEU A 32 -9.35 6.66 0.34
N ALA A 33 -9.88 7.87 0.13
CA ALA A 33 -10.77 8.54 1.07
C ALA A 33 -12.03 7.72 1.34
N LEU A 34 -12.65 7.16 0.29
CA LEU A 34 -13.82 6.31 0.41
C LEU A 34 -13.49 5.04 1.21
N LEU A 35 -12.36 4.37 0.94
CA LEU A 35 -11.93 3.21 1.73
C LEU A 35 -11.69 3.56 3.20
N THR A 36 -11.08 4.73 3.45
CA THR A 36 -10.80 5.23 4.80
C THR A 36 -12.08 5.60 5.54
N PHE A 37 -13.07 6.15 4.82
CA PHE A 37 -14.39 6.50 5.34
C PHE A 37 -15.24 5.26 5.64
N LEU A 38 -15.24 4.27 4.74
CA LEU A 38 -15.93 2.99 4.99
C LEU A 38 -15.37 2.26 6.22
N THR A 39 -14.09 2.47 6.52
CA THR A 39 -13.42 1.89 7.69
C THR A 39 -13.25 2.88 8.84
N PHE A 40 -13.97 4.00 8.81
CA PHE A 40 -13.83 5.12 9.75
C PHE A 40 -13.93 4.70 11.22
N PHE A 41 -14.91 3.84 11.53
CA PHE A 41 -15.19 3.36 12.90
C PHE A 41 -14.13 2.41 13.45
N THR A 42 -13.23 1.92 12.59
CA THR A 42 -12.15 1.00 12.95
C THR A 42 -10.79 1.64 12.63
N ASN A 43 -10.73 2.95 12.37
CA ASN A 43 -9.51 3.60 11.94
C ASN A 43 -8.62 3.99 13.12
N VAL A 44 -7.40 3.45 13.14
CA VAL A 44 -6.43 3.63 14.24
C VAL A 44 -5.91 5.07 14.34
N PHE A 45 -6.06 5.85 13.27
CA PHE A 45 -5.71 7.27 13.23
C PHE A 45 -6.85 8.19 13.69
N THR A 46 -8.08 7.69 13.79
CA THR A 46 -9.22 8.42 14.36
C THR A 46 -9.44 8.05 15.82
N MET A 47 -9.24 6.77 16.15
CA MET A 47 -9.33 6.23 17.51
C MET A 47 -7.95 5.75 17.95
N ALA A 48 -7.35 6.46 18.90
CA ALA A 48 -6.05 6.10 19.47
C ALA A 48 -6.17 4.92 20.46
N TYR A 49 -6.56 3.74 19.98
CA TYR A 49 -6.64 2.49 20.76
C TYR A 49 -5.41 2.24 21.66
N PRO A 50 -4.16 2.54 21.22
CA PRO A 50 -2.99 2.34 22.07
C PRO A 50 -2.88 3.26 23.29
N GLN A 51 -3.75 4.26 23.41
CA GLN A 51 -3.84 5.15 24.57
C GLN A 51 -4.97 4.75 25.53
N MET A 52 -5.83 3.80 25.14
CA MET A 52 -6.90 3.28 25.98
C MET A 52 -6.35 2.23 26.97
N ALA A 53 -7.00 2.11 28.14
CA ALA A 53 -6.63 1.13 29.15
C ALA A 53 -6.73 -0.32 28.63
N ALA A 54 -5.88 -1.21 29.16
CA ALA A 54 -5.78 -2.61 28.74
C ALA A 54 -7.14 -3.35 28.80
N GLY A 55 -7.41 -4.18 27.80
CA GLY A 55 -8.68 -4.89 27.62
C GLY A 55 -9.07 -5.03 26.14
N ALA A 56 -10.38 -5.05 25.84
CA ALA A 56 -10.91 -5.25 24.48
C ALA A 56 -10.37 -4.25 23.41
N GLY A 57 -9.79 -3.12 23.84
CA GLY A 57 -9.14 -2.16 22.95
C GLY A 57 -7.84 -2.66 22.30
N GLU A 58 -7.14 -3.63 22.90
CA GLU A 58 -5.90 -4.20 22.34
C GLU A 58 -6.19 -5.07 21.12
N GLU A 59 -7.14 -6.00 21.24
CA GLU A 59 -7.54 -6.91 20.16
C GLU A 59 -8.14 -6.15 18.98
N LEU A 60 -9.04 -5.20 19.26
CA LEU A 60 -9.63 -4.32 18.24
C LEU A 60 -8.58 -3.42 17.60
N GLY A 61 -7.65 -2.89 18.38
CA GLY A 61 -6.57 -2.03 17.87
C GLY A 61 -5.62 -2.79 16.96
N ILE A 62 -5.20 -4.01 17.32
CA ILE A 62 -4.37 -4.84 16.43
C ILE A 62 -5.16 -5.20 15.18
N GLY A 63 -6.41 -5.65 15.30
CA GLY A 63 -7.27 -5.97 14.15
C GLY A 63 -7.41 -4.79 13.18
N ALA A 64 -7.59 -3.59 13.72
CA ALA A 64 -7.61 -2.34 12.98
C ALA A 64 -6.25 -2.04 12.30
N ILE A 65 -5.12 -2.22 12.98
CA ILE A 65 -3.80 -2.06 12.35
C ILE A 65 -3.65 -2.99 11.14
N LEU A 66 -4.01 -4.27 11.28
CA LEU A 66 -3.88 -5.25 10.20
C LEU A 66 -4.81 -4.98 9.03
N LEU A 67 -6.06 -4.60 9.30
CA LEU A 67 -7.05 -4.24 8.28
C LEU A 67 -6.59 -3.02 7.49
N GLN A 68 -6.18 -1.95 8.18
CA GLN A 68 -5.78 -0.70 7.55
C GLN A 68 -4.45 -0.85 6.79
N ALA A 69 -3.49 -1.60 7.34
CA ALA A 69 -2.27 -1.96 6.63
C ALA A 69 -2.57 -2.69 5.32
N SER A 70 -3.51 -3.63 5.33
CA SER A 70 -3.92 -4.42 4.16
C SER A 70 -4.61 -3.54 3.11
N LEU A 71 -5.54 -2.68 3.54
CA LEU A 71 -6.27 -1.78 2.64
C LEU A 71 -5.35 -0.76 1.98
N LEU A 72 -4.48 -0.12 2.77
CA LEU A 72 -3.53 0.86 2.27
C LEU A 72 -2.55 0.20 1.31
N THR A 73 -1.94 -0.92 1.69
CA THR A 73 -0.98 -1.63 0.84
C THR A 73 -1.65 -2.18 -0.42
N GLY A 74 -2.87 -2.71 -0.30
CA GLY A 74 -3.67 -3.16 -1.43
C GLY A 74 -3.98 -2.04 -2.42
N PHE A 75 -4.36 -0.86 -1.92
CA PHE A 75 -4.56 0.33 -2.73
C PHE A 75 -3.28 0.76 -3.45
N ILE A 76 -2.15 0.85 -2.74
CA ILE A 76 -0.87 1.26 -3.34
C ILE A 76 -0.44 0.26 -4.41
N LEU A 77 -0.49 -1.04 -4.12
CA LEU A 77 -0.11 -2.09 -5.06
C LEU A 77 -1.05 -2.13 -6.28
N PHE A 78 -2.35 -1.89 -6.09
CA PHE A 78 -3.29 -1.74 -7.18
C PHE A 78 -2.90 -0.57 -8.11
N VAL A 79 -2.54 0.58 -7.54
CA VAL A 79 -2.05 1.73 -8.29
C VAL A 79 -0.77 1.38 -9.05
N LEU A 80 0.23 0.81 -8.37
CA LEU A 80 1.53 0.44 -8.95
C LEU A 80 1.42 -0.64 -10.05
N ARG A 81 0.39 -1.49 -9.97
CA ARG A 81 0.10 -2.50 -11.01
C ARG A 81 -0.34 -1.88 -12.30
N ARG A 82 -0.97 -0.72 -12.20
CA ARG A 82 -1.65 -0.09 -13.30
C ARG A 82 -0.90 1.11 -13.87
N TRP A 83 -0.23 1.86 -13.00
CA TRP A 83 0.48 3.09 -13.31
C TRP A 83 1.75 3.21 -12.45
N GLN A 84 2.84 3.62 -13.07
CA GLN A 84 4.05 4.08 -12.42
C GLN A 84 3.92 5.59 -12.28
N LEU A 85 3.57 6.03 -11.08
CA LEU A 85 3.39 7.44 -10.74
C LEU A 85 4.75 8.12 -10.49
N PRO A 86 4.89 9.42 -10.80
CA PRO A 86 6.09 10.18 -10.48
C PRO A 86 6.17 10.48 -8.97
N MET A 87 7.35 10.89 -8.54
CA MET A 87 7.60 11.36 -7.17
C MET A 87 6.61 12.44 -6.76
N GLY A 88 6.14 12.38 -5.51
CA GLY A 88 5.16 13.31 -4.93
C GLY A 88 3.70 12.86 -5.06
N SER A 89 3.42 11.81 -5.84
CA SER A 89 2.04 11.35 -6.06
C SER A 89 1.44 10.71 -4.81
N PHE A 90 2.16 9.81 -4.14
CA PHE A 90 1.67 9.20 -2.90
C PHE A 90 1.65 10.22 -1.75
N THR A 91 2.64 11.12 -1.70
CA THR A 91 2.66 12.23 -0.75
C THR A 91 1.41 13.10 -0.86
N LEU A 92 1.04 13.52 -2.08
CA LEU A 92 -0.16 14.32 -2.31
C LEU A 92 -1.42 13.54 -1.93
N ILE A 93 -1.56 12.30 -2.41
CA ILE A 93 -2.73 11.45 -2.15
C ILE A 93 -2.92 11.24 -0.64
N PHE A 94 -1.89 10.83 0.09
CA PHE A 94 -2.01 10.52 1.52
C PHE A 94 -2.26 11.79 2.35
N THR A 95 -1.51 12.87 2.06
CA THR A 95 -1.67 14.13 2.77
C THR A 95 -3.07 14.71 2.56
N LEU A 96 -3.58 14.69 1.33
CA LEU A 96 -4.92 15.21 1.01
C LEU A 96 -6.02 14.42 1.73
N VAL A 97 -5.98 13.09 1.63
CA VAL A 97 -6.97 12.21 2.27
C VAL A 97 -6.95 12.40 3.79
N PHE A 98 -5.76 12.42 4.37
CA PHE A 98 -5.64 12.50 5.81
C PHE A 98 -5.92 13.89 6.37
N THR A 99 -5.61 14.96 5.63
CA THR A 99 -6.03 16.32 6.01
C THR A 99 -7.55 16.42 6.05
N GLY A 100 -8.25 15.82 5.08
CA GLY A 100 -9.71 15.75 5.10
C GLY A 100 -10.24 14.99 6.32
N MET A 101 -9.62 13.87 6.68
CA MET A 101 -9.99 13.11 7.88
C MET A 101 -9.70 13.88 9.16
N ALA A 102 -8.55 14.54 9.28
CA ALA A 102 -8.14 15.30 10.45
C ALA A 102 -9.15 16.42 10.78
N VAL A 103 -9.72 17.08 9.76
CA VAL A 103 -10.77 18.09 9.96
C VAL A 103 -12.07 17.48 10.50
N ILE A 104 -12.40 16.24 10.11
CA ILE A 104 -13.61 15.55 10.59
C ILE A 104 -13.43 15.06 12.03
N THR A 105 -12.23 14.58 12.38
CA THR A 105 -11.96 13.96 13.68
C THR A 105 -11.31 14.89 14.70
N ASP A 106 -10.99 16.12 14.31
CA ASP A 106 -10.22 17.09 15.12
C ASP A 106 -8.85 16.52 15.58
N GLU A 107 -8.23 15.68 14.75
CA GLU A 107 -6.98 14.98 15.08
C GLU A 107 -5.90 15.26 14.03
N TYR A 108 -5.13 16.32 14.27
CA TYR A 108 -4.13 16.85 13.35
C TYR A 108 -2.74 16.23 13.52
N ARG A 109 -2.50 15.49 14.61
CA ARG A 109 -1.16 14.98 14.97
C ARG A 109 -0.59 14.00 13.95
N PHE A 110 -1.45 13.33 13.18
CA PHE A 110 -1.05 12.32 12.20
C PHE A 110 -0.90 12.86 10.77
N ILE A 111 -1.15 14.15 10.52
CA ILE A 111 -0.87 14.75 9.20
C ILE A 111 0.62 14.59 8.83
N PRO A 112 1.59 14.92 9.70
CA PRO A 112 3.01 14.70 9.42
C PRO A 112 3.35 13.23 9.17
N VAL A 113 2.71 12.30 9.89
CA VAL A 113 2.91 10.85 9.70
C VAL A 113 2.53 10.42 8.29
N MET A 114 1.36 10.85 7.81
CA MET A 114 0.89 10.50 6.47
C MET A 114 1.70 11.17 5.37
N THR A 115 2.12 12.42 5.58
CA THR A 115 3.02 13.11 4.65
C THR A 115 4.37 12.40 4.55
N LEU A 116 4.99 12.06 5.68
CA LEU A 116 6.26 11.31 5.69
C LEU A 116 6.12 9.92 5.08
N GLY A 117 5.02 9.21 5.37
CA GLY A 117 4.75 7.90 4.77
C GLY A 117 4.56 7.98 3.25
N GLY A 118 3.92 9.04 2.75
CA GLY A 118 3.82 9.31 1.33
C GLY A 118 5.18 9.63 0.68
N ILE A 119 6.04 10.39 1.35
CA ILE A 119 7.41 10.67 0.88
C ILE A 119 8.21 9.36 0.81
N VAL A 120 8.14 8.51 1.83
CA VAL A 120 8.80 7.20 1.82
C VAL A 120 8.25 6.33 0.67
N ALA A 121 6.93 6.31 0.46
CA ALA A 121 6.35 5.57 -0.65
C ALA A 121 6.83 6.09 -2.02
N ASP A 122 6.91 7.41 -2.21
CA ASP A 122 7.38 8.03 -3.44
C ASP A 122 8.87 7.75 -3.69
N VAL A 123 9.71 7.89 -2.66
CA VAL A 123 11.15 7.56 -2.72
C VAL A 123 11.34 6.09 -3.08
N LEU A 124 10.70 5.17 -2.36
CA LEU A 124 10.83 3.74 -2.65
C LEU A 124 10.26 3.39 -4.03
N ASN A 125 9.21 4.07 -4.48
CA ASN A 125 8.66 3.90 -5.81
C ASN A 125 9.67 4.28 -6.90
N GLU A 126 10.38 5.40 -6.74
CA GLU A 126 11.40 5.86 -7.69
C GLU A 126 12.65 4.97 -7.71
N TYR A 127 13.16 4.61 -6.52
CA TYR A 127 14.39 3.82 -6.39
C TYR A 127 14.20 2.34 -6.72
N TRP A 128 13.10 1.72 -6.26
CA TRP A 128 12.90 0.27 -6.41
C TRP A 128 12.06 -0.09 -7.63
N GLN A 129 11.29 0.86 -8.16
CA GLN A 129 10.39 0.68 -9.30
C GLN A 129 9.50 -0.56 -9.15
N PRO A 130 8.80 -0.70 -8.00
CA PRO A 130 7.94 -1.84 -7.72
C PRO A 130 6.84 -1.97 -8.80
N GLY A 131 6.46 -3.21 -9.10
CA GLY A 131 5.36 -3.49 -10.04
C GLY A 131 5.73 -3.58 -11.53
N ARG A 132 6.98 -3.30 -11.93
CA ARG A 132 7.42 -3.55 -13.33
C ARG A 132 7.60 -5.03 -13.65
N VAL A 133 8.01 -5.82 -12.66
CA VAL A 133 8.24 -7.28 -12.77
C VAL A 133 7.89 -7.93 -11.43
N VAL A 134 7.53 -9.22 -11.43
CA VAL A 134 7.43 -10.02 -10.20
C VAL A 134 8.82 -10.03 -9.55
N SER A 135 9.02 -9.22 -8.51
CA SER A 135 10.34 -9.00 -7.92
C SER A 135 10.29 -8.95 -6.42
N ARG A 136 11.42 -9.32 -5.78
CA ARG A 136 11.61 -9.17 -4.34
C ARG A 136 11.44 -7.72 -3.87
N ARG A 137 11.71 -6.75 -4.76
CA ARG A 137 11.57 -5.32 -4.49
C ARG A 137 10.12 -4.92 -4.24
N THR A 138 9.17 -5.45 -5.01
CA THR A 138 7.72 -5.22 -4.76
C THR A 138 7.30 -5.72 -3.38
N ARG A 139 7.87 -6.85 -2.92
CA ARG A 139 7.57 -7.41 -1.60
C ARG A 139 8.16 -6.56 -0.47
N TRP A 140 9.42 -6.14 -0.62
CA TRP A 140 10.03 -5.22 0.34
C TRP A 140 9.34 -3.87 0.38
N PHE A 141 8.91 -3.34 -0.76
CA PHE A 141 8.10 -2.12 -0.82
C PHE A 141 6.83 -2.28 0.01
N ALA A 142 6.11 -3.39 -0.21
CA ALA A 142 4.86 -3.70 0.49
C ALA A 142 5.05 -3.97 1.99
N PHE A 143 6.25 -4.35 2.43
CA PHE A 143 6.60 -4.46 3.85
C PHE A 143 6.93 -3.09 4.46
N VAL A 144 7.84 -2.35 3.82
CA VAL A 144 8.46 -1.15 4.41
C VAL A 144 7.48 -0.01 4.54
N VAL A 145 6.61 0.21 3.55
CA VAL A 145 5.65 1.33 3.59
C VAL A 145 4.70 1.26 4.79
N PRO A 146 3.94 0.16 5.01
CA PRO A 146 3.10 0.06 6.21
C PRO A 146 3.92 -0.01 7.50
N ALA A 147 5.04 -0.75 7.54
CA ALA A 147 5.87 -0.81 8.76
C ALA A 147 6.38 0.59 9.18
N PHE A 148 6.81 1.40 8.23
CA PHE A 148 7.24 2.78 8.49
C PHE A 148 6.08 3.65 8.99
N LEU A 149 4.91 3.58 8.34
CA LEU A 149 3.74 4.35 8.76
C LEU A 149 3.31 4.03 10.19
N TYR A 150 3.27 2.75 10.56
CA TYR A 150 2.90 2.36 11.92
C TYR A 150 4.00 2.67 12.94
N ALA A 151 5.28 2.59 12.56
CA ALA A 151 6.37 3.07 13.41
C ALA A 151 6.24 4.58 13.69
N ALA A 152 5.98 5.38 12.65
CA ALA A 152 5.76 6.82 12.80
C ALA A 152 4.48 7.16 13.59
N TYR A 153 3.42 6.36 13.42
CA TYR A 153 2.20 6.44 14.22
C TYR A 153 2.48 6.21 15.72
N PHE A 154 3.11 5.09 16.08
CA PHE A 154 3.43 4.80 17.48
C PHE A 154 4.43 5.80 18.06
N LEU A 155 5.40 6.26 17.28
CA LEU A 155 6.31 7.33 17.68
C LEU A 155 5.54 8.62 18.00
N THR A 156 4.57 9.00 17.17
CA THR A 156 3.73 10.17 17.40
C THR A 156 2.90 10.03 18.68
N LEU A 157 2.33 8.84 18.93
CA LEU A 157 1.63 8.57 20.18
C LEU A 157 2.56 8.68 21.40
N PHE A 158 3.73 8.06 21.32
CA PHE A 158 4.74 8.06 22.37
C PHE A 158 5.17 9.48 22.76
N LEU A 159 5.36 10.36 21.77
CA LEU A 159 5.82 11.75 21.99
C LEU A 159 4.74 12.69 22.55
N THR A 160 3.48 12.32 22.44
CA THR A 160 2.37 13.27 22.60
C THR A 160 1.37 12.90 23.69
N GLY A 161 1.22 11.62 24.02
CA GLY A 161 0.29 11.17 25.05
C GLY A 161 0.63 9.81 25.64
N GLY A 162 1.78 9.23 25.28
CA GLY A 162 2.19 7.89 25.68
C GLY A 162 1.46 6.78 24.93
N VAL A 163 1.90 5.55 25.19
CA VAL A 163 1.35 4.31 24.67
C VAL A 163 1.12 3.39 25.85
N ALA A 164 -0.14 3.04 26.13
CA ALA A 164 -0.52 2.13 27.22
C ALA A 164 -0.13 0.67 26.93
N TRP A 165 0.05 0.34 25.65
CA TRP A 165 0.42 -1.00 25.22
C TRP A 165 1.87 -1.36 25.56
N THR A 166 2.11 -2.63 25.84
CA THR A 166 3.46 -3.16 26.08
C THR A 166 4.34 -3.05 24.84
N ILE A 167 5.66 -2.96 25.04
CA ILE A 167 6.63 -2.88 23.93
C ILE A 167 6.51 -4.02 22.92
N HIS A 168 6.20 -5.23 23.40
CA HIS A 168 6.00 -6.41 22.56
C HIS A 168 4.79 -6.25 21.64
N LEU A 169 3.74 -5.59 22.12
CA LEU A 169 2.47 -5.48 21.39
C LEU A 169 2.56 -4.42 20.28
N TRP A 170 3.10 -3.23 20.55
CA TRP A 170 3.25 -2.23 19.49
C TRP A 170 4.40 -2.54 18.52
N ALA A 171 5.53 -3.11 18.99
CA ALA A 171 6.58 -3.61 18.09
C ALA A 171 6.07 -4.76 17.21
N GLY A 172 5.30 -5.69 17.79
CA GLY A 172 4.62 -6.76 17.06
C GLY A 172 3.61 -6.20 16.06
N GLY A 173 2.82 -5.20 16.43
CA GLY A 173 1.86 -4.53 15.54
C GLY A 173 2.53 -3.90 14.31
N ILE A 174 3.66 -3.22 14.49
CA ILE A 174 4.46 -2.67 13.38
C ILE A 174 4.93 -3.78 12.44
N PHE A 175 5.49 -4.85 13.00
CA PHE A 175 5.98 -5.98 12.23
C PHE A 175 4.86 -6.68 11.46
N LEU A 176 3.72 -6.93 12.12
CA LEU A 176 2.56 -7.57 11.52
C LEU A 176 1.94 -6.69 10.42
N ALA A 177 1.91 -5.36 10.57
CA ALA A 177 1.48 -4.46 9.51
C ALA A 177 2.35 -4.61 8.24
N GLY A 178 3.68 -4.69 8.42
CA GLY A 178 4.61 -5.01 7.33
C GLY A 178 4.35 -6.39 6.70
N MET A 179 4.08 -7.38 7.53
CA MET A 179 3.78 -8.73 7.07
C MET A 179 2.46 -8.79 6.27
N MET A 180 1.42 -8.06 6.71
CA MET A 180 0.16 -7.94 5.99
C MET A 180 0.37 -7.32 4.61
N GLY A 181 1.14 -6.23 4.51
CA GLY A 181 1.47 -5.66 3.21
C GLY A 181 2.22 -6.64 2.31
N THR A 182 3.15 -7.40 2.87
CA THR A 182 3.84 -8.48 2.14
C THR A 182 2.88 -9.56 1.65
N LEU A 183 1.94 -10.01 2.48
CA LEU A 183 0.89 -10.98 2.08
C LEU A 183 0.02 -10.41 0.95
N THR A 184 -0.40 -9.15 1.05
CA THR A 184 -1.14 -8.46 -0.01
C THR A 184 -0.36 -8.40 -1.32
N SER A 185 0.98 -8.30 -1.26
CA SER A 185 1.83 -8.36 -2.45
C SER A 185 1.81 -9.71 -3.16
N TYR A 186 1.73 -10.83 -2.42
CA TYR A 186 1.61 -12.16 -3.01
C TYR A 186 0.25 -12.37 -3.68
N LEU A 187 -0.82 -11.81 -3.10
CA LEU A 187 -2.17 -11.84 -3.67
C LEU A 187 -2.25 -11.07 -4.99
N LEU A 188 -1.58 -9.91 -5.08
CA LEU A 188 -1.63 -9.05 -6.26
C LEU A 188 -0.55 -9.36 -7.32
N TRP A 189 0.57 -9.97 -6.93
CA TRP A 189 1.64 -10.45 -7.81
C TRP A 189 2.03 -11.90 -7.47
N PRO A 190 1.29 -12.89 -8.01
CA PRO A 190 1.64 -14.29 -7.81
C PRO A 190 3.01 -14.61 -8.44
N PRO A 191 3.79 -15.53 -7.85
CA PRO A 191 5.01 -16.04 -8.47
C PRO A 191 4.73 -16.66 -9.85
N THR A 192 5.61 -16.45 -10.82
CA THR A 192 5.56 -17.15 -12.11
C THR A 192 5.69 -18.65 -11.87
N GLN A 193 4.75 -19.44 -12.40
CA GLN A 193 4.84 -20.89 -12.36
C GLN A 193 6.05 -21.33 -13.20
N PRO A 194 6.82 -22.35 -12.75
CA PRO A 194 7.82 -22.97 -13.60
C PRO A 194 7.13 -23.48 -14.87
N GLU A 195 7.67 -23.17 -16.04
CA GLU A 195 7.18 -23.76 -17.30
C GLU A 195 7.28 -25.28 -17.16
N THR A 196 6.14 -25.97 -17.19
CA THR A 196 6.12 -27.42 -17.35
C THR A 196 6.85 -27.72 -18.65
N PRO A 197 7.97 -28.45 -18.65
CA PRO A 197 8.66 -28.81 -19.89
C PRO A 197 7.64 -29.50 -20.79
N ASP A 198 7.32 -28.89 -21.92
CA ASP A 198 6.41 -29.46 -22.89
C ASP A 198 6.99 -30.81 -23.30
N GLY A 199 6.30 -31.90 -22.95
CA GLY A 199 6.69 -33.27 -23.27
C GLY A 199 6.66 -33.58 -24.76
N SER A 200 6.55 -32.58 -25.64
CA SER A 200 6.68 -32.73 -27.08
C SER A 200 8.17 -32.76 -27.49
N GLY A 201 8.86 -33.78 -27.00
CA GLY A 201 9.98 -34.37 -27.73
C GLY A 201 9.46 -34.89 -29.07
N LYS A 202 9.27 -33.99 -30.04
CA LYS A 202 9.12 -34.34 -31.44
C LYS A 202 10.43 -35.00 -31.85
N THR A 203 10.43 -36.32 -31.84
CA THR A 203 11.35 -37.14 -32.61
C THR A 203 11.30 -36.64 -34.06
N SER A 204 12.35 -35.93 -34.46
CA SER A 204 12.60 -35.64 -35.86
C SER A 204 12.77 -36.99 -36.59
N PRO A 205 12.01 -37.29 -37.65
CA PRO A 205 12.28 -38.49 -38.43
C PRO A 205 13.62 -38.27 -39.15
N ALA A 206 14.58 -39.15 -38.87
CA ALA A 206 15.82 -39.22 -39.61
C ALA A 206 15.52 -39.40 -41.12
N SER A 207 16.04 -38.51 -41.96
CA SER A 207 16.03 -38.69 -43.40
C SER A 207 16.75 -39.99 -43.78
N PRO A 208 16.27 -40.74 -44.79
CA PRO A 208 17.02 -41.88 -45.31
C PRO A 208 18.29 -41.37 -46.03
N PRO A 209 19.40 -42.12 -45.99
CA PRO A 209 20.54 -41.83 -46.84
C PRO A 209 20.18 -42.13 -48.30
N ASP A 210 20.34 -41.11 -49.16
CA ASP A 210 20.44 -41.30 -50.60
C ASP A 210 21.78 -41.98 -50.93
N SER A 211 21.69 -42.98 -51.83
CA SER A 211 22.74 -43.73 -52.54
C SER A 211 23.63 -44.70 -51.76
#